data_AF-A0A1C5DLB4-F1
#
_entry.id   AF-A0A1C5DLB4-F1
#
_cell.length_a   1.000
_cell.length_b   1.000
_cell.length_c   1.000
_cell.angle_alpha   90.00
_cell.angle_beta   90.00
_cell.angle_gamma   90.00
#
_symmetry.space_group_name_H-M   'P 1'
#
loop_
_entity.id
_entity.type
_entity.pdbx_description
1 polymer ?
#
loop_
_entity_poly.entity_id
_entity_poly.type
_entity_poly.pdbx_seq_one_letter_code
_entity_poly.pdbx_strand_id
1 'polypeptide(L)'
;MSHRGGSERLNGLLASAYKQLGVVVHDTLTAQGGPPELRDPDLALDRLLASAHRQSKAAVLARIAQQREELRAVRQRAESALAGTAEEGAALLMRRPVDVRLKFRTQALELTRIYWPQDLAALILDSLERVQELICSLEESESPPSGFPRMLELASTRLNPVLRLPTAQSAPPVAADDYPMAVRNSLSAHADRVLHAARSAQRLADLELGGYLSEPETFWLAALEVSHDLADDLDLARREAIMLSSTVTAVRKASNDFRGADLRSVDLRGLSLQGITWDAATNWPEEWEERIRRASQIADEDHGVLIVGIEPHDVTVHADI
;
A
#
# COMPACT_ATOMS: atom_id res chain seq x y z
N MET A 1 -0.67 13.06 26.46
CA MET A 1 -1.40 14.22 27.03
C MET A 1 -2.36 14.92 26.04
N SER A 2 -2.80 14.27 24.94
CA SER A 2 -3.62 14.91 23.88
C SER A 2 -5.15 14.79 24.07
N HIS A 3 -5.63 13.80 24.84
CA HIS A 3 -7.08 13.54 24.98
C HIS A 3 -7.86 14.62 25.74
N ARG A 4 -7.23 15.42 26.61
CA ARG A 4 -7.91 16.43 27.43
C ARG A 4 -8.42 17.62 26.58
N GLY A 5 -7.64 18.04 25.59
CA GLY A 5 -8.00 19.16 24.71
C GLY A 5 -9.11 18.84 23.71
N GLY A 6 -9.23 17.57 23.29
CA GLY A 6 -10.32 17.10 22.44
C GLY A 6 -11.67 17.08 23.18
N SER A 7 -11.67 16.60 24.42
CA SER A 7 -12.87 16.57 25.27
C SER A 7 -13.38 17.97 25.64
N GLU A 8 -12.49 18.90 25.98
CA GLU A 8 -12.87 20.29 26.25
C GLU A 8 -13.46 21.00 25.02
N ARG A 9 -12.91 20.75 23.83
CA ARG A 9 -13.48 21.27 22.57
C ARG A 9 -14.87 20.69 22.27
N LEU A 10 -15.06 19.39 22.48
CA LEU A 10 -16.36 18.75 22.27
C LEU A 10 -17.41 19.29 23.25
N ASN A 11 -17.05 19.44 24.53
CA ASN A 11 -17.92 20.02 25.54
C ASN A 11 -18.30 21.47 25.23
N GLY A 12 -17.35 22.27 24.72
CA GLY A 12 -17.63 23.64 24.25
C GLY A 12 -18.59 23.69 23.06
N LEU A 13 -18.45 22.77 22.10
CA LEU A 13 -19.36 22.66 20.96
C LEU A 13 -20.77 22.21 21.38
N LEU A 14 -20.87 21.23 22.28
CA LEU A 14 -22.15 20.77 22.82
C LEU A 14 -22.87 21.86 23.60
N ALA A 15 -22.15 22.61 24.45
CA ALA A 15 -22.72 23.73 25.19
C ALA A 15 -23.22 24.86 24.25
N SER A 16 -22.47 25.13 23.18
CA SER A 16 -22.88 26.10 22.16
C SER A 16 -24.12 25.64 21.38
N ALA A 17 -24.17 24.37 20.99
CA ALA A 17 -25.32 23.77 20.32
C ALA A 17 -26.57 23.79 21.22
N TYR A 18 -26.41 23.47 22.51
CA TYR A 18 -27.50 23.52 23.49
C TYR A 18 -28.05 24.94 23.67
N LYS A 19 -27.16 25.93 23.71
CA LYS A 19 -27.54 27.35 23.78
C LYS A 19 -28.29 27.81 22.53
N GLN A 20 -27.83 27.42 21.34
CA GLN A 20 -28.49 27.77 20.07
C GLN A 20 -29.85 27.07 19.94
N LEU A 21 -29.98 25.81 20.36
CA LEU A 21 -31.26 25.11 20.45
C LEU A 21 -32.21 25.82 21.42
N GLY A 22 -31.74 26.23 22.60
CA GLY A 22 -32.54 26.99 23.56
C GLY A 22 -33.08 28.30 22.99
N VAL A 23 -32.26 29.03 22.22
CA VAL A 23 -32.68 30.27 21.54
C VAL A 23 -33.71 29.99 20.45
N VAL A 24 -33.47 29.00 19.58
CA VAL A 24 -34.41 28.65 18.50
C VAL A 24 -35.75 28.15 19.06
N VAL A 25 -35.75 27.33 20.10
CA VAL A 25 -36.98 26.88 20.78
C VAL A 25 -37.72 28.08 21.38
N HIS A 26 -37.02 28.97 22.08
CA HIS A 26 -37.62 30.16 22.69
C HIS A 26 -38.21 31.12 21.65
N ASP A 27 -37.47 31.40 20.57
CA ASP A 27 -37.90 32.28 19.48
C ASP A 27 -39.09 31.67 18.71
N THR A 28 -39.12 30.34 18.53
CA THR A 28 -40.24 29.66 17.86
C THR A 28 -41.49 29.65 18.75
N LEU A 29 -41.34 29.47 20.06
CA LEU A 29 -42.43 29.57 21.03
C LEU A 29 -42.99 30.99 21.13
N THR A 30 -42.14 32.02 21.03
CA THR A 30 -42.55 33.43 21.11
C THR A 30 -43.07 34.00 19.78
N ALA A 31 -42.57 33.54 18.63
CA ALA A 31 -43.01 34.02 17.31
C ALA A 31 -44.36 33.45 16.86
N GLN A 32 -44.83 32.33 17.42
CA GLN A 32 -46.07 31.66 16.99
C GLN A 32 -47.31 32.02 17.84
N GLY A 33 -47.46 33.29 18.25
CA GLY A 33 -48.53 33.80 19.12
C GLY A 33 -49.97 33.48 18.70
N GLY A 34 -50.45 32.27 19.01
CA GLY A 34 -51.81 31.79 18.83
C GLY A 34 -52.32 31.07 20.08
N PRO A 35 -53.65 30.95 20.26
CA PRO A 35 -54.26 30.51 21.51
C PRO A 35 -53.83 29.09 21.93
N PRO A 36 -53.64 28.85 23.24
CA PRO A 36 -52.92 27.69 23.79
C PRO A 36 -53.67 26.33 23.70
N GLU A 37 -54.88 26.30 23.14
CA GLU A 37 -55.78 25.13 23.26
C GLU A 37 -55.67 24.10 22.11
N LEU A 38 -54.76 24.27 21.14
CA LEU A 38 -54.69 23.39 19.96
C LEU A 38 -53.31 22.85 19.57
N ARG A 39 -52.31 22.91 20.46
CA ARG A 39 -50.97 22.38 20.12
C ARG A 39 -50.40 21.59 21.27
N ASP A 40 -50.18 20.31 21.01
CA ASP A 40 -49.43 19.43 21.89
C ASP A 40 -47.96 19.89 21.88
N PRO A 41 -47.48 20.57 22.94
CA PRO A 41 -46.14 21.13 22.99
C PRO A 41 -45.06 20.05 22.82
N ASP A 42 -45.39 18.81 23.18
CA ASP A 42 -44.52 17.65 23.04
C ASP A 42 -44.25 17.31 21.57
N LEU A 43 -45.27 17.43 20.69
CA LEU A 43 -45.11 17.20 19.25
C LEU A 43 -44.21 18.26 18.58
N ALA A 44 -44.27 19.50 19.04
CA ALA A 44 -43.42 20.58 18.53
C ALA A 44 -41.96 20.38 18.96
N LEU A 45 -41.75 19.97 20.21
CA LEU A 45 -40.43 19.63 20.74
C LEU A 45 -39.83 18.41 20.03
N ASP A 46 -40.62 17.36 19.81
CA ASP A 46 -40.19 16.16 19.08
C ASP A 46 -39.74 16.48 17.65
N ARG A 47 -40.49 17.33 16.93
CA ARG A 47 -40.11 17.76 15.57
C ARG A 47 -38.83 18.58 15.56
N LEU A 48 -38.63 19.43 16.57
CA LEU A 48 -37.41 20.22 16.73
C LEU A 48 -36.21 19.33 17.04
N LEU A 49 -36.34 18.38 17.96
CA LEU A 49 -35.30 17.40 18.30
C LEU A 49 -34.95 16.52 17.10
N ALA A 50 -35.95 16.02 16.37
CA ALA A 50 -35.73 15.24 15.15
C ALA A 50 -35.03 16.06 14.05
N SER A 51 -35.38 17.34 13.90
CA SER A 51 -34.72 18.25 12.95
C SER A 51 -33.26 18.53 13.35
N ALA A 52 -33.02 18.85 14.61
CA ALA A 52 -31.69 19.11 15.15
C ALA A 52 -30.79 17.87 15.08
N HIS A 53 -31.34 16.68 15.35
CA HIS A 53 -30.63 15.42 15.20
C HIS A 53 -30.23 15.17 13.74
N ARG A 54 -31.16 15.37 12.79
CA ARG A 54 -30.85 15.24 11.34
C ARG A 54 -29.80 16.23 10.87
N GLN A 55 -29.90 17.49 11.28
CA GLN A 55 -28.90 18.51 10.92
C GLN A 55 -27.53 18.21 11.52
N SER A 56 -27.48 17.78 12.79
CA SER A 56 -26.24 17.41 13.45
C SER A 56 -25.60 16.18 12.79
N LYS A 57 -26.39 15.15 12.47
CA LYS A 57 -25.94 13.97 11.72
C LYS A 57 -25.38 14.36 10.36
N ALA A 58 -26.09 15.19 9.59
CA ALA A 58 -25.63 15.64 8.29
C ALA A 58 -24.33 16.47 8.36
N ALA A 59 -24.20 17.36 9.36
CA ALA A 59 -23.01 18.17 9.55
C ALA A 59 -21.79 17.32 9.97
N VAL A 60 -21.99 16.32 10.84
CA VAL A 60 -20.94 15.38 11.23
C VAL A 60 -20.50 14.54 10.03
N LEU A 61 -21.44 13.98 9.27
CA LEU A 61 -21.13 13.21 8.06
C LEU A 61 -20.40 14.05 7.01
N ALA A 62 -20.82 15.29 6.77
CA ALA A 62 -20.15 16.21 5.83
C ALA A 62 -18.72 16.53 6.27
N ARG A 63 -18.50 16.73 7.58
CA ARG A 63 -17.17 16.97 8.12
C ARG A 63 -16.27 15.74 8.02
N ILE A 64 -16.80 14.55 8.31
CA ILE A 64 -16.08 13.29 8.13
C ILE A 64 -15.72 13.10 6.65
N ALA A 65 -16.64 13.37 5.72
CA ALA A 65 -16.37 13.29 4.29
C ALA A 65 -15.27 14.28 3.85
N GLN A 66 -15.30 15.51 4.36
CA GLN A 66 -14.25 16.50 4.08
C GLN A 66 -12.89 16.07 4.63
N GLN A 67 -12.83 15.58 5.87
CA GLN A 67 -11.59 15.06 6.45
C GLN A 67 -11.05 13.87 5.66
N ARG A 68 -11.93 12.97 5.19
CA ARG A 68 -11.56 11.85 4.33
C ARG A 68 -10.97 12.34 3.01
N GLU A 69 -11.51 13.39 2.41
CA GLU A 69 -10.99 13.95 1.16
C GLU A 69 -9.63 14.65 1.34
N GLU A 70 -9.46 15.39 2.44
CA GLU A 70 -8.17 15.98 2.81
C GLU A 70 -7.11 14.90 3.05
N LEU A 71 -7.47 13.81 3.73
CA LEU A 71 -6.60 12.65 3.93
C LEU A 71 -6.25 11.95 2.60
N ARG A 72 -7.20 11.84 1.65
CA ARG A 72 -6.94 11.32 0.30
C ARG A 72 -5.97 12.20 -0.48
N ALA A 73 -6.11 13.51 -0.42
CA ALA A 73 -5.20 14.44 -1.09
C ALA A 73 -3.79 14.39 -0.50
N VAL A 74 -3.66 14.33 0.84
CA VAL A 74 -2.38 14.12 1.51
C VAL A 74 -1.76 12.78 1.11
N ARG A 75 -2.59 11.73 1.01
CA ARG A 75 -2.19 10.40 0.59
C ARG A 75 -1.67 10.36 -0.84
N GLN A 76 -2.34 11.00 -1.80
CA GLN A 76 -1.87 11.08 -3.20
C GLN A 76 -0.51 11.80 -3.32
N ARG A 77 -0.29 12.85 -2.53
CA ARG A 77 1.02 13.53 -2.48
C ARG A 77 2.09 12.63 -1.88
N ALA A 78 1.76 11.86 -0.85
CA ALA A 78 2.68 10.87 -0.29
C ALA A 78 3.03 9.81 -1.34
N GLU A 79 2.04 9.24 -2.05
CA GLU A 79 2.24 8.28 -3.15
C GLU A 79 3.13 8.84 -4.28
N SER A 80 3.01 10.13 -4.60
CA SER A 80 3.88 10.79 -5.58
C SER A 80 5.32 10.98 -5.07
N ALA A 81 5.49 11.38 -3.81
CA ALA A 81 6.82 11.51 -3.18
C ALA A 81 7.53 10.15 -3.07
N LEU A 82 6.74 9.11 -2.81
CA LEU A 82 7.15 7.72 -2.74
C LEU A 82 7.73 7.24 -4.09
N ALA A 83 7.13 7.60 -5.22
CA ALA A 83 7.71 7.33 -6.54
C ALA A 83 9.11 7.95 -6.72
N GLY A 84 9.33 9.17 -6.22
CA GLY A 84 10.65 9.83 -6.27
C GLY A 84 11.73 9.09 -5.48
N THR A 85 11.41 8.53 -4.31
CA THR A 85 12.39 7.78 -3.51
C THR A 85 12.83 6.45 -4.18
N ALA A 86 11.92 5.80 -4.91
CA ALA A 86 12.27 4.61 -5.68
C ALA A 86 13.22 4.92 -6.86
N GLU A 87 13.03 6.08 -7.51
CA GLU A 87 13.94 6.57 -8.55
C GLU A 87 15.34 6.89 -8.00
N GLU A 88 15.43 7.50 -6.81
CA GLU A 88 16.71 7.73 -6.14
C GLU A 88 17.44 6.41 -5.83
N GLY A 89 16.71 5.42 -5.32
CA GLY A 89 17.25 4.06 -5.09
C GLY A 89 17.74 3.41 -6.39
N ALA A 90 16.97 3.54 -7.47
CA ALA A 90 17.37 3.07 -8.81
C ALA A 90 18.66 3.76 -9.28
N ALA A 91 18.75 5.08 -9.12
CA ALA A 91 19.92 5.86 -9.51
C ALA A 91 21.19 5.43 -8.75
N LEU A 92 21.07 5.11 -7.45
CA LEU A 92 22.19 4.60 -6.65
C LEU A 92 22.69 3.23 -7.15
N LEU A 93 21.78 2.33 -7.55
CA LEU A 93 22.15 1.04 -8.13
C LEU A 93 22.74 1.21 -9.54
N MET A 94 22.19 2.12 -10.34
CA MET A 94 22.67 2.41 -11.69
C MET A 94 24.08 3.04 -11.71
N ARG A 95 24.44 3.82 -10.69
CA ARG A 95 25.78 4.41 -10.51
C ARG A 95 26.88 3.39 -10.23
N ARG A 96 26.52 2.14 -9.93
CA ARG A 96 27.51 1.08 -9.70
C ARG A 96 28.21 0.74 -11.02
N PRO A 97 29.51 0.38 -10.97
CA PRO A 97 30.25 -0.03 -12.15
C PRO A 97 29.51 -1.12 -12.94
N VAL A 98 29.54 -1.01 -14.26
CA VAL A 98 28.75 -1.83 -15.17
C VAL A 98 29.16 -3.31 -15.08
N ASP A 99 30.46 -3.56 -14.98
CA ASP A 99 31.06 -4.87 -14.76
C ASP A 99 30.56 -5.54 -13.47
N VAL A 100 30.46 -4.77 -12.38
CA VAL A 100 29.94 -5.25 -11.09
C VAL A 100 28.45 -5.58 -11.21
N ARG A 101 27.66 -4.69 -11.80
CA ARG A 101 26.21 -4.91 -12.02
C ARG A 101 25.97 -6.17 -12.86
N LEU A 102 26.75 -6.35 -13.93
CA LEU A 102 26.62 -7.49 -14.82
C LEU A 102 27.01 -8.80 -14.14
N LYS A 103 28.14 -8.82 -13.42
CA LYS A 103 28.65 -9.98 -12.67
C LYS A 103 27.62 -10.49 -11.64
N PHE A 104 26.94 -9.57 -10.96
CA PHE A 104 26.02 -9.90 -9.86
C PHE A 104 24.54 -9.83 -10.26
N ARG A 105 24.24 -9.65 -11.54
CA ARG A 105 22.89 -9.52 -12.09
C ARG A 105 21.95 -10.64 -11.65
N THR A 106 22.35 -11.90 -11.86
CA THR A 106 21.50 -13.06 -11.55
C THR A 106 21.15 -13.11 -10.06
N GLN A 107 22.11 -12.78 -9.19
CA GLN A 107 21.89 -12.74 -7.74
C GLN A 107 20.92 -11.60 -7.35
N ALA A 108 21.08 -10.42 -7.96
CA ALA A 108 20.16 -9.30 -7.72
C ALA A 108 18.73 -9.62 -8.19
N LEU A 109 18.57 -10.25 -9.35
CA LEU A 109 17.26 -10.69 -9.84
C LEU A 109 16.64 -11.76 -8.94
N GLU A 110 17.43 -12.68 -8.43
CA GLU A 110 16.94 -13.69 -7.48
C GLU A 110 16.48 -13.06 -6.17
N LEU A 111 17.22 -12.07 -5.65
CA LEU A 111 16.77 -11.28 -4.50
C LEU A 111 15.41 -10.61 -4.78
N THR A 112 15.17 -10.07 -5.99
CA THR A 112 13.85 -9.50 -6.29
C THR A 112 12.72 -10.53 -6.25
N ARG A 113 12.97 -11.79 -6.62
CA ARG A 113 11.95 -12.86 -6.55
C ARG A 113 11.68 -13.27 -5.11
N ILE A 114 12.72 -13.32 -4.28
CA ILE A 114 12.62 -13.65 -2.86
C ILE A 114 11.79 -12.59 -2.11
N TYR A 115 12.03 -11.30 -2.38
CA TYR A 115 11.32 -10.21 -1.70
C TYR A 115 9.97 -9.83 -2.36
N TRP A 116 9.69 -10.30 -3.58
CA TRP A 116 8.44 -10.04 -4.28
C TRP A 116 7.94 -11.29 -5.03
N PRO A 117 7.52 -12.34 -4.30
CA PRO A 117 7.11 -13.62 -4.89
C PRO A 117 5.78 -13.53 -5.63
N GLN A 118 4.93 -12.57 -5.26
CA GLN A 118 3.61 -12.32 -5.85
C GLN A 118 3.25 -10.85 -5.62
N ASP A 119 2.12 -10.40 -6.18
CA ASP A 119 1.64 -9.03 -5.96
C ASP A 119 1.09 -8.85 -4.54
N LEU A 120 1.97 -8.49 -3.61
CA LEU A 120 1.62 -8.29 -2.20
C LEU A 120 0.71 -7.08 -2.02
N ALA A 121 0.85 -6.05 -2.85
CA ALA A 121 0.02 -4.86 -2.78
C ALA A 121 -1.44 -5.19 -3.13
N ALA A 122 -1.66 -6.06 -4.13
CA ALA A 122 -3.00 -6.54 -4.49
C ALA A 122 -3.63 -7.39 -3.37
N LEU A 123 -2.86 -8.25 -2.69
CA LEU A 123 -3.38 -9.04 -1.56
C LEU A 123 -3.81 -8.18 -0.37
N ILE A 124 -3.00 -7.17 -0.04
CA ILE A 124 -3.31 -6.25 1.06
C ILE A 124 -4.52 -5.39 0.68
N LEU A 125 -4.65 -4.99 -0.59
CA LEU A 125 -5.85 -4.31 -1.08
C LEU A 125 -7.12 -5.16 -0.93
N ASP A 126 -7.11 -6.42 -1.37
CA ASP A 126 -8.28 -7.32 -1.18
C ASP A 126 -8.63 -7.49 0.30
N SER A 127 -7.63 -7.46 1.19
CA SER A 127 -7.85 -7.50 2.64
C SER A 127 -8.48 -6.20 3.15
N LEU A 128 -7.99 -5.04 2.69
CA LEU A 128 -8.49 -3.72 3.04
C LEU A 128 -9.94 -3.52 2.56
N GLU A 129 -10.27 -3.93 1.34
CA GLU A 129 -11.63 -3.86 0.79
C GLU A 129 -12.61 -4.65 1.65
N ARG A 130 -12.25 -5.86 2.09
CA ARG A 130 -13.08 -6.67 3.00
C ARG A 130 -13.29 -6.02 4.37
N VAL A 131 -12.26 -5.38 4.92
CA VAL A 131 -12.39 -4.66 6.20
C VAL A 131 -13.25 -3.40 6.02
N GLN A 132 -13.16 -2.72 4.88
CA GLN A 132 -14.05 -1.59 4.57
C GLN A 132 -15.52 -2.03 4.40
N GLU A 133 -15.77 -3.18 3.76
CA GLU A 133 -17.11 -3.79 3.71
C GLU A 133 -17.65 -4.10 5.11
N LEU A 134 -16.78 -4.61 6.01
CA LEU A 134 -17.12 -4.83 7.41
C LEU A 134 -17.47 -3.52 8.13
N ILE A 135 -16.67 -2.46 7.98
CA ILE A 135 -16.93 -1.13 8.56
C ILE A 135 -18.29 -0.61 8.09
N CYS A 136 -18.55 -0.59 6.78
CA CYS A 136 -19.83 -0.13 6.24
C CYS A 136 -21.00 -0.92 6.83
N SER A 137 -20.85 -2.24 6.93
CA SER A 137 -21.88 -3.11 7.52
C SER A 137 -22.12 -2.82 9.01
N LEU A 138 -21.06 -2.50 9.77
CA LEU A 138 -21.14 -2.11 11.18
C LEU A 138 -21.74 -0.70 11.36
N GLU A 139 -21.50 0.22 10.43
CA GLU A 139 -22.09 1.56 10.44
C GLU A 139 -23.60 1.55 10.09
N GLU A 140 -24.01 0.65 9.18
CA GLU A 140 -25.38 0.58 8.66
C GLU A 140 -26.34 -0.28 9.52
N SER A 141 -25.81 -1.24 10.28
CA SER A 141 -26.64 -2.22 10.99
C SER A 141 -26.82 -1.88 12.47
N GLU A 142 -28.06 -1.89 12.97
CA GLU A 142 -28.35 -1.90 14.42
C GLU A 142 -27.96 -3.24 15.09
N SER A 143 -27.72 -4.29 14.29
CA SER A 143 -27.23 -5.58 14.75
C SER A 143 -26.30 -6.24 13.73
N PRO A 144 -25.22 -6.88 14.18
CA PRO A 144 -24.14 -7.41 13.35
C PRO A 144 -24.58 -8.64 12.53
N PRO A 145 -24.52 -8.64 11.19
CA PRO A 145 -24.79 -9.81 10.38
C PRO A 145 -23.84 -10.98 10.66
N SER A 146 -24.36 -12.21 10.57
CA SER A 146 -23.66 -13.48 10.84
C SER A 146 -22.45 -13.78 9.94
N GLY A 147 -22.15 -12.94 8.95
CA GLY A 147 -21.05 -13.09 8.01
C GLY A 147 -19.70 -12.51 8.46
N PHE A 148 -19.66 -11.72 9.54
CA PHE A 148 -18.46 -10.99 9.96
C PHE A 148 -17.23 -11.84 10.28
N PRO A 149 -17.34 -12.94 11.04
CA PRO A 149 -16.17 -13.78 11.33
C PRO A 149 -15.51 -14.34 10.06
N ARG A 150 -16.33 -14.68 9.05
CA ARG A 150 -15.84 -15.20 7.77
C ARG A 150 -15.12 -14.14 6.94
N MET A 151 -15.59 -12.89 6.96
CA MET A 151 -14.91 -11.79 6.25
C MET A 151 -13.54 -11.50 6.87
N LEU A 152 -13.45 -11.53 8.20
CA LEU A 152 -12.20 -11.35 8.94
C LEU A 152 -11.21 -12.50 8.71
N GLU A 153 -11.69 -13.74 8.70
CA GLU A 153 -10.86 -14.92 8.39
C GLU A 153 -10.28 -14.85 6.97
N LEU A 154 -11.08 -14.41 5.99
CA LEU A 154 -10.63 -14.23 4.61
C LEU A 154 -9.58 -13.12 4.51
N ALA A 155 -9.79 -11.97 5.16
CA ALA A 155 -8.81 -10.88 5.20
C ALA A 155 -7.49 -11.34 5.83
N SER A 156 -7.55 -12.06 6.95
CA SER A 156 -6.36 -12.58 7.65
C SER A 156 -5.61 -13.63 6.81
N THR A 157 -6.35 -14.51 6.13
CA THR A 157 -5.75 -15.54 5.26
C THR A 157 -4.97 -14.92 4.10
N ARG A 158 -5.44 -13.78 3.57
CA ARG A 158 -4.79 -13.05 2.47
C ARG A 158 -3.48 -12.39 2.88
N LEU A 159 -3.26 -12.12 4.17
CA LEU A 159 -1.99 -11.59 4.69
C LEU A 159 -0.90 -12.66 4.83
N ASN A 160 -1.25 -13.95 4.85
CA ASN A 160 -0.28 -15.04 5.04
C ASN A 160 0.95 -14.99 4.11
N PRO A 161 0.83 -14.72 2.80
CA PRO A 161 2.00 -14.58 1.93
C PRO A 161 2.89 -13.39 2.30
N VAL A 162 2.30 -12.28 2.75
CA VAL A 162 3.01 -11.07 3.19
C VAL A 162 3.84 -11.36 4.45
N LEU A 163 3.27 -12.15 5.37
CA LEU A 163 3.89 -12.51 6.64
C LEU A 163 5.07 -13.48 6.49
N ARG A 164 5.25 -14.07 5.29
CA ARG A 164 6.38 -14.95 4.94
C ARG A 164 7.56 -14.22 4.32
N LEU A 165 7.50 -12.89 4.21
CA LEU A 165 8.63 -12.11 3.70
C LEU A 165 9.90 -12.32 4.55
N PRO A 166 11.09 -12.34 3.91
CA PRO A 166 12.35 -12.40 4.64
C PRO A 166 12.57 -11.16 5.51
N THR A 167 13.25 -11.32 6.64
CA THR A 167 13.65 -10.23 7.54
C THR A 167 15.14 -9.93 7.46
N ALA A 168 15.52 -8.67 7.68
CA ALA A 168 16.93 -8.23 7.59
C ALA A 168 17.90 -8.97 8.54
N GLN A 169 17.41 -9.54 9.65
CA GLN A 169 18.24 -10.16 10.69
C GLN A 169 18.86 -11.51 10.28
N SER A 170 18.42 -12.14 9.18
CA SER A 170 18.89 -13.48 8.78
C SER A 170 20.15 -13.49 7.92
N ALA A 171 20.85 -12.37 7.72
CA ALA A 171 21.98 -12.29 6.80
C ALA A 171 23.33 -12.04 7.51
N PRO A 172 24.41 -12.78 7.15
CA PRO A 172 25.74 -12.51 7.68
C PRO A 172 26.27 -11.14 7.22
N PRO A 173 27.14 -10.50 8.01
CA PRO A 173 27.79 -9.25 7.61
C PRO A 173 28.72 -9.53 6.42
N VAL A 174 28.41 -8.93 5.27
CA VAL A 174 29.26 -8.94 4.07
C VAL A 174 29.73 -7.51 3.81
N ALA A 175 30.96 -7.36 3.30
CA ALA A 175 31.63 -6.08 3.08
C ALA A 175 30.76 -5.05 2.33
N ALA A 176 30.88 -3.78 2.71
CA ALA A 176 30.03 -2.66 2.33
C ALA A 176 30.03 -2.28 0.83
N ASP A 177 30.85 -2.95 0.01
CA ASP A 177 31.07 -2.61 -1.40
C ASP A 177 30.37 -3.54 -2.39
N ASP A 178 29.60 -4.53 -1.92
CA ASP A 178 29.01 -5.55 -2.79
C ASP A 178 27.62 -5.14 -3.35
N TYR A 179 27.43 -5.24 -4.67
CA TYR A 179 26.17 -4.87 -5.35
C TYR A 179 24.94 -5.65 -4.82
N PRO A 180 25.00 -6.98 -4.60
CA PRO A 180 23.94 -7.74 -3.94
C PRO A 180 23.58 -7.22 -2.55
N MET A 181 24.54 -6.68 -1.78
CA MET A 181 24.27 -6.11 -0.47
C MET A 181 23.51 -4.79 -0.59
N ALA A 182 23.89 -3.93 -1.53
CA ALA A 182 23.13 -2.70 -1.81
C ALA A 182 21.68 -3.02 -2.23
N VAL A 183 21.49 -4.01 -3.10
CA VAL A 183 20.16 -4.50 -3.52
C VAL A 183 19.38 -5.04 -2.31
N ARG A 184 20.00 -5.91 -1.51
CA ARG A 184 19.36 -6.48 -0.31
C ARG A 184 18.96 -5.41 0.70
N ASN A 185 19.83 -4.45 0.99
CA ASN A 185 19.54 -3.38 1.94
C ASN A 185 18.35 -2.53 1.47
N SER A 186 18.29 -2.23 0.17
CA SER A 186 17.18 -1.51 -0.43
C SER A 186 15.85 -2.29 -0.29
N LEU A 187 15.85 -3.57 -0.64
CA LEU A 187 14.65 -4.42 -0.56
C LEU A 187 14.21 -4.70 0.89
N SER A 188 15.13 -5.06 1.77
CA SER A 188 14.84 -5.43 3.16
C SER A 188 14.26 -4.27 3.97
N ALA A 189 14.72 -3.04 3.75
CA ALA A 189 14.19 -1.87 4.47
C ALA A 189 12.67 -1.68 4.23
N HIS A 190 12.21 -1.88 2.99
CA HIS A 190 10.77 -1.82 2.67
C HIS A 190 10.03 -3.09 3.10
N ALA A 191 10.63 -4.26 2.90
CA ALA A 191 10.03 -5.53 3.32
C ALA A 191 9.78 -5.60 4.84
N ASP A 192 10.70 -5.10 5.66
CA ASP A 192 10.55 -5.04 7.11
C ASP A 192 9.38 -4.12 7.51
N ARG A 193 9.18 -2.99 6.81
CA ARG A 193 8.03 -2.08 7.05
C ARG A 193 6.70 -2.71 6.65
N VAL A 194 6.64 -3.36 5.48
CA VAL A 194 5.46 -4.14 5.05
C VAL A 194 5.12 -5.20 6.09
N LEU A 195 6.13 -5.97 6.53
CA LEU A 195 5.95 -7.05 7.48
C LEU A 195 5.50 -6.53 8.85
N HIS A 196 6.05 -5.41 9.32
CA HIS A 196 5.66 -4.80 10.58
C HIS A 196 4.18 -4.37 10.55
N ALA A 197 3.76 -3.66 9.49
CA ALA A 197 2.38 -3.22 9.33
C ALA A 197 1.41 -4.41 9.19
N ALA A 198 1.77 -5.42 8.37
CA ALA A 198 0.95 -6.64 8.23
C ALA A 198 0.80 -7.43 9.54
N ARG A 199 1.86 -7.50 10.37
CA ARG A 199 1.79 -8.11 11.70
C ARG A 199 0.93 -7.30 12.67
N SER A 200 0.95 -5.97 12.55
CA SER A 200 0.08 -5.10 13.34
C SER A 200 -1.40 -5.35 12.99
N ALA A 201 -1.73 -5.31 11.69
CA ALA A 201 -3.05 -5.64 11.18
C ALA A 201 -3.52 -7.04 11.61
N GLN A 202 -2.66 -8.06 11.49
CA GLN A 202 -3.03 -9.41 11.90
C GLN A 202 -3.32 -9.50 13.41
N ARG A 203 -2.57 -8.80 14.26
CA ARG A 203 -2.85 -8.77 15.70
C ARG A 203 -4.20 -8.11 16.00
N LEU A 204 -4.51 -6.98 15.36
CA LEU A 204 -5.81 -6.32 15.53
C LEU A 204 -6.96 -7.24 15.09
N ALA A 205 -6.80 -7.92 13.96
CA ALA A 205 -7.76 -8.90 13.47
C ALA A 205 -7.96 -10.07 14.44
N ASP A 206 -6.88 -10.76 14.81
CA ASP A 206 -6.97 -12.02 15.55
C ASP A 206 -7.26 -11.82 17.05
N LEU A 207 -6.67 -10.80 17.68
CA LEU A 207 -6.71 -10.62 19.14
C LEU A 207 -7.85 -9.73 19.62
N GLU A 208 -8.23 -8.73 18.83
CA GLU A 208 -9.18 -7.71 19.26
C GLU A 208 -10.51 -7.90 18.52
N LEU A 209 -10.47 -7.79 17.20
CA LEU A 209 -11.69 -7.77 16.38
C LEU A 209 -12.42 -9.12 16.42
N GLY A 210 -11.70 -10.24 16.35
CA GLY A 210 -12.29 -11.57 16.50
C GLY A 210 -13.03 -11.75 17.83
N GLY A 211 -12.50 -11.16 18.90
CA GLY A 211 -13.13 -11.15 20.23
C GLY A 211 -14.43 -10.35 20.24
N TYR A 212 -14.40 -9.12 19.75
CA TYR A 212 -15.59 -8.25 19.70
C TYR A 212 -16.69 -8.79 18.77
N LEU A 213 -16.30 -9.43 17.66
CA LEU A 213 -17.24 -10.05 16.74
C LEU A 213 -17.90 -11.33 17.28
N SER A 214 -17.38 -11.90 18.38
CA SER A 214 -17.98 -13.07 19.04
C SER A 214 -19.17 -12.69 19.95
N GLU A 215 -19.17 -11.47 20.50
CA GLU A 215 -20.28 -10.93 21.30
C GLU A 215 -20.71 -9.54 20.78
N PRO A 216 -21.18 -9.46 19.53
CA PRO A 216 -21.18 -8.20 18.81
C PRO A 216 -22.34 -7.28 19.21
N GLU A 217 -23.39 -7.79 19.88
CA GLU A 217 -24.43 -6.96 20.52
C GLU A 217 -23.88 -6.12 21.69
N THR A 218 -22.85 -6.62 22.37
CA THR A 218 -22.26 -5.98 23.56
C THR A 218 -21.15 -5.00 23.19
N PHE A 219 -20.40 -5.28 22.12
CA PHE A 219 -19.16 -4.57 21.78
C PHE A 219 -19.14 -3.94 20.39
N TRP A 220 -20.30 -3.69 19.76
CA TRP A 220 -20.39 -3.17 18.39
C TRP A 220 -19.55 -1.91 18.15
N LEU A 221 -19.55 -0.97 19.09
CA LEU A 221 -18.80 0.29 18.97
C LEU A 221 -17.28 0.05 19.03
N ALA A 222 -16.83 -0.90 19.87
CA ALA A 222 -15.43 -1.30 19.95
C ALA A 222 -15.00 -2.09 18.71
N ALA A 223 -15.87 -2.95 18.16
CA ALA A 223 -15.64 -3.63 16.90
C ALA A 223 -15.47 -2.64 15.74
N LEU A 224 -16.28 -1.58 15.70
CA LEU A 224 -16.18 -0.53 14.69
C LEU A 224 -14.87 0.26 14.82
N GLU A 225 -14.49 0.65 16.04
CA GLU A 225 -13.23 1.36 16.31
C GLU A 225 -12.01 0.52 15.86
N VAL A 226 -11.93 -0.73 16.30
CA VAL A 226 -10.83 -1.63 15.89
C VAL A 226 -10.86 -1.94 14.40
N SER A 227 -12.03 -1.99 13.76
CA SER A 227 -12.11 -2.15 12.30
C SER A 227 -11.51 -0.96 11.56
N HIS A 228 -11.70 0.27 12.05
CA HIS A 228 -11.04 1.45 11.50
C HIS A 228 -9.52 1.40 11.67
N ASP A 229 -9.03 1.05 12.86
CA ASP A 229 -7.60 0.92 13.12
C ASP A 229 -6.98 -0.18 12.23
N LEU A 230 -7.68 -1.30 12.07
CA LEU A 230 -7.27 -2.38 11.15
C LEU A 230 -7.21 -1.89 9.70
N ALA A 231 -8.19 -1.11 9.26
CA ALA A 231 -8.19 -0.52 7.93
C ALA A 231 -6.99 0.42 7.74
N ASP A 232 -6.67 1.25 8.73
CA ASP A 232 -5.52 2.16 8.69
C ASP A 232 -4.17 1.41 8.66
N ASP A 233 -4.04 0.32 9.42
CA ASP A 233 -2.84 -0.54 9.41
C ASP A 233 -2.67 -1.29 8.07
N LEU A 234 -3.75 -1.81 7.50
CA LEU A 234 -3.75 -2.41 6.16
C LEU A 234 -3.42 -1.38 5.08
N ASP A 235 -3.90 -0.16 5.25
CA ASP A 235 -3.59 0.94 4.34
C ASP A 235 -2.10 1.28 4.33
N LEU A 236 -1.50 1.36 5.52
CA LEU A 236 -0.07 1.55 5.70
C LEU A 236 0.71 0.39 5.06
N ALA A 237 0.32 -0.86 5.34
CA ALA A 237 0.95 -2.04 4.75
C ALA A 237 0.91 -2.01 3.22
N ARG A 238 -0.21 -1.58 2.62
CA ARG A 238 -0.36 -1.45 1.17
C ARG A 238 0.61 -0.42 0.60
N ARG A 239 0.73 0.76 1.23
CA ARG A 239 1.66 1.80 0.77
C ARG A 239 3.10 1.31 0.79
N GLU A 240 3.51 0.64 1.86
CA GLU A 240 4.85 0.03 1.94
C GLU A 240 5.04 -1.09 0.90
N ALA A 241 3.99 -1.85 0.57
CA ALA A 241 4.08 -2.88 -0.46
C ALA A 241 4.24 -2.28 -1.86
N ILE A 242 3.56 -1.17 -2.16
CA ILE A 242 3.78 -0.39 -3.39
C ILE A 242 5.23 0.12 -3.45
N MET A 243 5.79 0.55 -2.32
CA MET A 243 7.19 0.95 -2.24
C MET A 243 8.16 -0.20 -2.49
N LEU A 244 7.89 -1.36 -1.92
CA LEU A 244 8.69 -2.54 -2.20
C LEU A 244 8.61 -2.92 -3.69
N SER A 245 7.43 -2.89 -4.30
CA SER A 245 7.22 -3.16 -5.73
C SER A 245 7.99 -2.19 -6.64
N SER A 246 7.94 -0.89 -6.34
CA SER A 246 8.71 0.11 -7.09
C SER A 246 10.21 -0.08 -6.93
N THR A 247 10.68 -0.41 -5.73
CA THR A 247 12.09 -0.76 -5.46
C THR A 247 12.52 -2.02 -6.22
N VAL A 248 11.67 -3.05 -6.27
CA VAL A 248 11.90 -4.26 -7.07
C VAL A 248 12.01 -3.92 -8.56
N THR A 249 11.15 -3.06 -9.06
CA THR A 249 11.19 -2.58 -10.45
C THR A 249 12.48 -1.80 -10.73
N ALA A 250 12.89 -0.94 -9.81
CA ALA A 250 14.16 -0.22 -9.86
C ALA A 250 15.38 -1.16 -9.90
N VAL A 251 15.41 -2.19 -9.04
CA VAL A 251 16.47 -3.22 -9.04
C VAL A 251 16.49 -3.99 -10.35
N ARG A 252 15.33 -4.39 -10.87
CA ARG A 252 15.23 -5.08 -12.17
C ARG A 252 15.74 -4.21 -13.30
N LYS A 253 15.35 -2.94 -13.34
CA LYS A 253 15.86 -1.95 -14.30
C LYS A 253 17.37 -1.80 -14.18
N ALA A 254 17.89 -1.58 -12.98
CA ALA A 254 19.34 -1.50 -12.74
C ALA A 254 20.09 -2.81 -13.04
N SER A 255 19.43 -3.95 -13.02
CA SER A 255 20.05 -5.23 -13.35
C SER A 255 19.95 -5.58 -14.84
N ASN A 256 19.15 -4.86 -15.63
CA ASN A 256 18.89 -5.18 -17.03
C ASN A 256 19.22 -4.03 -18.00
N ASP A 257 19.28 -2.78 -17.57
CA ASP A 257 19.52 -1.62 -18.44
C ASP A 257 21.01 -1.32 -18.58
N PHE A 258 21.59 -1.68 -19.72
CA PHE A 258 23.00 -1.50 -20.08
C PHE A 258 23.18 -0.57 -21.30
N ARG A 259 22.17 0.24 -21.62
CA ARG A 259 22.25 1.23 -22.72
C ARG A 259 23.40 2.21 -22.51
N GLY A 260 24.13 2.50 -23.58
CA GLY A 260 25.32 3.36 -23.58
C GLY A 260 26.51 2.85 -22.77
N ALA A 261 26.46 1.62 -22.24
CA ALA A 261 27.52 1.12 -21.37
C ALA A 261 28.76 0.69 -22.15
N ASP A 262 29.94 0.86 -21.55
CA ASP A 262 31.19 0.31 -22.08
C ASP A 262 31.50 -1.04 -21.41
N LEU A 263 31.36 -2.11 -22.18
CA LEU A 263 31.59 -3.50 -21.76
C LEU A 263 32.83 -4.12 -22.41
N ARG A 264 33.64 -3.35 -23.17
CA ARG A 264 34.77 -3.87 -23.96
C ARG A 264 35.80 -4.66 -23.15
N SER A 265 35.97 -4.34 -21.87
CA SER A 265 36.92 -5.00 -20.98
C SER A 265 36.30 -6.07 -20.09
N VAL A 266 35.00 -6.37 -20.25
CA VAL A 266 34.28 -7.28 -19.36
C VAL A 266 34.29 -8.70 -19.93
N ASP A 267 34.70 -9.67 -19.10
CA ASP A 267 34.61 -11.08 -19.45
C ASP A 267 33.15 -11.57 -19.34
N LEU A 268 32.51 -11.81 -20.49
CA LEU A 268 31.11 -12.24 -20.55
C LEU A 268 30.94 -13.77 -20.41
N ARG A 269 32.04 -14.54 -20.32
CA ARG A 269 31.97 -16.01 -20.26
C ARG A 269 31.25 -16.47 -18.99
N GLY A 270 30.22 -17.30 -19.17
CA GLY A 270 29.41 -17.85 -18.09
C GLY A 270 28.40 -16.87 -17.47
N LEU A 271 28.28 -15.63 -18.00
CA LEU A 271 27.26 -14.67 -17.57
C LEU A 271 25.96 -14.89 -18.35
N SER A 272 24.82 -14.77 -17.66
CA SER A 272 23.51 -14.77 -18.30
C SER A 272 23.21 -13.39 -18.87
N LEU A 273 23.27 -13.27 -20.20
CA LEU A 273 22.98 -12.02 -20.91
C LEU A 273 21.50 -11.84 -21.26
N GLN A 274 20.70 -12.92 -21.20
CA GLN A 274 19.29 -12.90 -21.55
C GLN A 274 18.53 -11.82 -20.75
N GLY A 275 17.77 -10.99 -21.45
CA GLY A 275 16.95 -9.92 -20.89
C GLY A 275 17.71 -8.62 -20.61
N ILE A 276 18.98 -8.52 -21.02
CA ILE A 276 19.71 -7.25 -20.99
C ILE A 276 19.19 -6.33 -22.10
N THR A 277 18.85 -5.11 -21.72
CA THR A 277 18.47 -4.01 -22.60
C THR A 277 19.72 -3.21 -22.97
N TRP A 278 19.92 -2.96 -24.25
CA TRP A 278 21.09 -2.25 -24.80
C TRP A 278 20.70 -1.43 -26.04
N ASP A 279 21.60 -0.56 -26.49
CA ASP A 279 21.41 0.32 -27.65
C ASP A 279 22.68 0.44 -28.49
N ALA A 280 22.61 1.19 -29.60
CA ALA A 280 23.76 1.39 -30.49
C ALA A 280 24.98 2.08 -29.83
N ALA A 281 24.79 2.74 -28.68
CA ALA A 281 25.88 3.36 -27.91
C ALA A 281 26.56 2.38 -26.93
N THR A 282 26.01 1.17 -26.77
CA THR A 282 26.57 0.12 -25.92
C THR A 282 27.76 -0.56 -26.62
N ASN A 283 28.93 -0.53 -25.99
CA ASN A 283 30.16 -1.11 -26.55
C ASN A 283 30.38 -2.51 -26.00
N TRP A 284 30.13 -3.52 -26.81
CA TRP A 284 30.39 -4.93 -26.45
C TRP A 284 31.86 -5.31 -26.70
N PRO A 285 32.37 -6.38 -26.06
CA PRO A 285 33.61 -7.02 -26.52
C PRO A 285 33.48 -7.48 -27.98
N GLU A 286 34.55 -7.34 -28.76
CA GLU A 286 34.58 -7.57 -30.21
C GLU A 286 34.10 -8.98 -30.58
N GLU A 287 34.51 -9.98 -29.79
CA GLU A 287 34.14 -11.37 -30.01
C GLU A 287 32.67 -11.70 -29.66
N TRP A 288 31.98 -10.82 -28.95
CA TRP A 288 30.59 -11.00 -28.51
C TRP A 288 29.60 -10.15 -29.30
N GLU A 289 30.02 -9.04 -29.91
CA GLU A 289 29.12 -8.06 -30.51
C GLU A 289 28.18 -8.68 -31.55
N GLU A 290 28.72 -9.41 -32.52
CA GLU A 290 27.93 -10.04 -33.60
C GLU A 290 26.98 -11.12 -33.05
N ARG A 291 27.41 -11.84 -32.01
CA ARG A 291 26.60 -12.88 -31.36
C ARG A 291 25.41 -12.25 -30.63
N ILE A 292 25.64 -11.17 -29.90
CA ILE A 292 24.62 -10.44 -29.16
C ILE A 292 23.64 -9.76 -30.13
N ARG A 293 24.13 -9.15 -31.21
CA ARG A 293 23.28 -8.56 -32.26
C ARG A 293 22.32 -9.58 -32.84
N ARG A 294 22.80 -10.77 -33.21
CA ARG A 294 21.96 -11.86 -33.75
C ARG A 294 20.97 -12.42 -32.74
N ALA A 295 21.33 -12.49 -31.46
CA ALA A 295 20.46 -12.98 -30.40
C ALA A 295 19.44 -11.94 -29.91
N SER A 296 19.57 -10.67 -30.29
CA SER A 296 18.76 -9.58 -29.77
C SER A 296 17.45 -9.38 -30.54
N GLN A 297 16.44 -8.91 -29.83
CA GLN A 297 15.12 -8.56 -30.36
C GLN A 297 14.83 -7.09 -30.04
N ILE A 298 13.99 -6.44 -30.84
CA ILE A 298 13.58 -5.05 -30.61
C ILE A 298 12.72 -4.98 -29.34
N ALA A 299 13.04 -4.06 -28.43
CA ALA A 299 12.15 -3.76 -27.31
C ALA A 299 10.93 -3.02 -27.84
N ASP A 300 9.72 -3.49 -27.54
CA ASP A 300 8.47 -2.91 -28.03
C ASP A 300 8.48 -1.37 -27.87
N GLU A 301 8.21 -0.68 -28.99
CA GLU A 301 8.00 0.76 -29.19
C GLU A 301 9.23 1.68 -29.32
N ASP A 302 10.37 1.42 -28.68
CA ASP A 302 11.56 2.30 -28.75
C ASP A 302 12.51 1.91 -29.89
N HIS A 303 12.48 2.69 -30.98
CA HIS A 303 13.31 2.45 -32.16
C HIS A 303 14.79 2.68 -31.82
N GLY A 304 15.53 1.59 -31.57
CA GLY A 304 16.96 1.62 -31.23
C GLY A 304 17.32 0.93 -29.92
N VAL A 305 16.32 0.49 -29.13
CA VAL A 305 16.53 -0.32 -27.93
C VAL A 305 16.34 -1.80 -28.27
N LEU A 306 17.34 -2.59 -27.89
CA LEU A 306 17.40 -4.03 -28.14
C LEU A 306 17.44 -4.79 -26.82
N ILE A 307 16.80 -5.95 -26.77
CA ILE A 307 16.84 -6.88 -25.64
C ILE A 307 17.52 -8.15 -26.10
N VAL A 308 18.55 -8.58 -25.36
CA VAL A 308 19.21 -9.86 -25.62
C VAL A 308 18.22 -10.99 -25.37
N GLY A 309 17.90 -11.76 -26.41
CA GLY A 309 16.99 -12.90 -26.35
C GLY A 309 17.62 -14.12 -25.68
N ILE A 310 16.89 -15.23 -25.70
CA ILE A 310 17.47 -16.53 -25.37
C ILE A 310 18.41 -16.86 -26.50
N GLU A 311 19.69 -16.97 -26.18
CA GLU A 311 20.69 -17.45 -27.11
C GLU A 311 20.21 -18.82 -27.63
N PRO A 312 19.95 -18.99 -28.94
CA PRO A 312 19.69 -20.30 -29.47
C PRO A 312 20.95 -21.11 -29.15
N HIS A 313 20.82 -22.04 -28.22
CA HIS A 313 21.88 -23.01 -28.02
C HIS A 313 22.09 -23.62 -29.40
N ASP A 314 23.34 -23.65 -29.83
CA ASP A 314 23.76 -24.40 -31.01
C ASP A 314 23.56 -25.87 -30.65
N VAL A 315 22.29 -26.29 -30.59
CA VAL A 315 21.91 -27.69 -30.66
C VAL A 315 22.15 -28.01 -32.12
N THR A 316 23.40 -28.36 -32.42
CA THR A 316 23.72 -29.25 -33.51
C THR A 316 22.81 -30.46 -33.35
N VAL A 317 21.63 -30.40 -33.96
CA VAL A 317 20.87 -31.58 -34.33
C VAL A 317 21.81 -32.30 -35.28
N HIS A 318 22.57 -33.26 -34.74
CA HIS A 318 23.17 -34.29 -35.56
C HIS A 318 22.01 -34.91 -36.32
N ALA A 319 21.96 -34.61 -37.62
CA ALA A 319 21.16 -35.36 -38.56
C ALA A 319 21.80 -36.76 -38.63
N ASP A 320 21.35 -37.66 -37.77
CA ASP A 320 21.55 -39.08 -37.99
C ASP A 320 20.50 -39.55 -39.00
N ILE A 321 21.05 -40.20 -40.02
CA ILE A 321 20.44 -40.85 -41.18
C ILE A 321 19.77 -42.15 -40.77
#